data_AF-F1L6T2-F1
#
_entry.id   AF-F1L6T2-F1
#
_cell.length_a   1.000
_cell.length_b   1.000
_cell.length_c   1.000
_cell.angle_alpha   90.00
_cell.angle_beta   90.00
_cell.angle_gamma   90.00
#
_symmetry.space_group_name_H-M   'P 1'
#
loop_
_entity.id
_entity.type
_entity.pdbx_description
1 polymer ?
#
loop_
_entity_poly.entity_id
_entity_poly.type
_entity_poly.pdbx_seq_one_letter_code
_entity_poly.pdbx_strand_id
1 'polypeptide(L)'
;MPPDNREGAGDSLSTFFSSTGGGRYVPRAIMVDLEPTVVDEIRTGPYKRLFHPEQMVTGKEDAANNYARGHYTIGKEFIDPVLDKVRHLAENCGSLQGFLIFHSFGGGTGSGFTSLLMERLSIDYGKKSKLQFSIYPAPQVSTAVVEPYNSVLSTHITLDHSDCALIMDNEAIYEICKKNLDVERPSYNSLNRLISQCDPGNGKYMAVCLLYRG
;
A
#
# COMPACT_ATOMS: atom_id res chain seq x y z
N MET A 1 31.88 19.48 -25.03
CA MET A 1 30.96 19.23 -23.88
C MET A 1 29.63 18.80 -24.47
N PRO A 2 29.11 17.60 -24.17
CA PRO A 2 27.76 17.23 -24.60
C PRO A 2 26.73 17.98 -23.74
N PRO A 3 25.56 18.33 -24.31
CA PRO A 3 24.51 19.04 -23.59
C PRO A 3 23.85 18.13 -22.55
N ASP A 4 23.66 18.68 -21.34
CA ASP A 4 23.09 18.03 -20.17
C ASP A 4 21.56 17.87 -20.37
N ASN A 5 21.15 16.68 -20.80
CA ASN A 5 19.77 16.34 -21.16
C ASN A 5 18.91 16.07 -19.90
N ARG A 6 18.76 17.08 -19.01
CA ARG A 6 18.05 16.98 -17.72
C ARG A 6 16.63 17.56 -17.71
N GLU A 7 16.04 17.87 -18.86
CA GLU A 7 14.72 18.52 -18.89
C GLU A 7 13.53 17.54 -18.78
N GLY A 8 13.74 16.22 -18.86
CA GLY A 8 12.66 15.22 -18.81
C GLY A 8 12.38 14.57 -17.45
N ALA A 9 13.29 14.68 -16.47
CA ALA A 9 13.18 13.95 -15.20
C ALA A 9 12.38 14.68 -14.10
N GLY A 10 12.19 16.00 -14.23
CA GLY A 10 11.47 16.79 -13.23
C GLY A 10 9.96 16.55 -13.22
N ASP A 11 9.38 16.24 -14.39
CA ASP A 11 7.93 16.07 -14.55
C ASP A 11 7.44 14.64 -14.24
N SER A 12 8.34 13.64 -14.24
CA SER A 12 8.04 12.29 -13.79
C SER A 12 8.11 12.18 -12.26
N LEU A 13 9.11 12.83 -11.64
CA LEU A 13 9.31 12.79 -10.18
C LEU A 13 8.15 13.46 -9.41
N SER A 14 7.57 14.53 -9.95
CA SER A 14 6.45 15.27 -9.35
C SER A 14 5.17 14.42 -9.16
N THR A 15 5.09 13.30 -9.88
CA THR A 15 4.02 12.31 -9.76
C THR A 15 4.04 11.66 -8.39
N PHE A 16 5.18 11.09 -8.00
CA PHE A 16 5.32 10.33 -6.75
C PHE A 16 5.76 11.21 -5.58
N PHE A 17 6.34 12.38 -5.85
CA PHE A 17 6.87 13.26 -4.82
C PHE A 17 6.28 14.66 -4.91
N SER A 18 5.99 15.26 -3.76
CA SER A 18 5.75 16.69 -3.64
C SER A 18 7.06 17.40 -3.30
N SER A 19 7.32 18.53 -3.96
CA SER A 19 8.46 19.39 -3.64
C SER A 19 8.05 20.41 -2.57
N THR A 20 8.76 20.44 -1.46
CA THR A 20 8.64 21.51 -0.47
C THR A 20 9.56 22.69 -0.84
N GLY A 21 9.21 23.91 -0.42
CA GLY A 21 9.98 25.12 -0.71
C GLY A 21 11.45 25.10 -0.23
N GLY A 22 11.80 24.15 0.65
CA GLY A 22 13.18 23.91 1.10
C GLY A 22 13.98 22.92 0.25
N GLY A 23 13.50 22.54 -0.94
CA GLY A 23 14.19 21.59 -1.82
C GLY A 23 14.09 20.12 -1.39
N ARG A 24 13.24 19.81 -0.42
CA ARG A 24 12.99 18.43 0.04
C ARG A 24 11.80 17.84 -0.71
N TYR A 25 11.98 16.62 -1.20
CA TYR A 25 10.93 15.82 -1.84
C TYR A 25 10.28 14.90 -0.80
N VAL A 26 8.95 14.96 -0.70
CA VAL A 26 8.17 14.12 0.20
C VAL A 26 7.31 13.19 -0.65
N PRO A 27 7.34 11.87 -0.43
CA PRO A 27 6.49 10.94 -1.17
C PRO A 27 5.01 11.26 -1.00
N ARG A 28 4.22 11.13 -2.06
CA ARG A 28 2.75 11.17 -2.02
C ARG A 28 2.24 9.79 -1.62
N ALA A 29 2.44 9.47 -0.35
CA ALA A 29 2.02 8.21 0.23
C ALA A 29 1.26 8.40 1.53
N ILE A 30 0.35 7.48 1.83
CA ILE A 30 -0.33 7.37 3.12
C ILE A 30 -0.13 5.95 3.60
N MET A 31 0.34 5.84 4.83
CA MET A 31 0.56 4.61 5.57
C MET A 31 -0.55 4.49 6.60
N VAL A 32 -1.31 3.42 6.49
CA VAL A 32 -2.42 3.16 7.40
C VAL A 32 -2.27 1.78 7.98
N ASP A 33 -2.42 1.69 9.29
CA ASP A 33 -2.56 0.44 10.02
C ASP A 33 -3.51 0.66 11.21
N LEU A 34 -4.27 -0.37 11.59
CA LEU A 34 -5.18 -0.31 12.74
C LEU A 34 -4.44 -0.50 14.07
N GLU A 35 -3.19 -0.97 14.01
CA GLU A 35 -2.26 -0.97 15.14
C GLU A 35 -0.98 -0.16 14.86
N PRO A 36 -0.25 0.29 15.89
CA PRO A 36 0.89 1.19 15.68
C PRO A 36 2.19 0.49 15.28
N THR A 37 2.32 -0.83 15.48
CA THR A 37 3.61 -1.55 15.43
C THR A 37 4.39 -1.30 14.14
N VAL A 38 3.78 -1.57 12.98
CA VAL A 38 4.46 -1.53 11.68
C VAL A 38 4.78 -0.10 11.27
N VAL A 39 3.86 0.83 11.53
CA VAL A 39 4.05 2.25 11.18
C VAL A 39 5.10 2.90 12.10
N ASP A 40 5.18 2.49 13.37
CA ASP A 40 6.21 2.98 14.30
C ASP A 40 7.63 2.52 13.90
N GLU A 41 7.78 1.34 13.31
CA GLU A 41 9.05 0.92 12.70
C GLU A 41 9.50 1.87 11.58
N ILE A 42 8.57 2.42 10.80
CA ILE A 42 8.88 3.41 9.75
C ILE A 42 9.24 4.76 10.38
N ARG A 43 8.51 5.17 11.43
CA ARG A 43 8.77 6.41 12.19
C ARG A 43 10.15 6.41 12.85
N THR A 44 10.65 5.25 13.22
CA THR A 44 11.96 5.09 13.86
C THR A 44 13.07 4.62 12.90
N GLY A 45 12.67 4.13 11.72
CA GLY A 45 13.54 3.53 10.73
C GLY A 45 14.44 4.50 9.96
N PRO A 46 15.22 3.97 8.99
CA PRO A 46 16.21 4.74 8.23
C PRO A 46 15.57 5.88 7.41
N TYR A 47 14.33 5.68 6.95
CA TYR A 47 13.58 6.64 6.13
C TYR A 47 12.59 7.50 6.93
N LYS A 48 12.74 7.61 8.25
CA LYS A 48 11.84 8.44 9.10
C LYS A 48 11.73 9.91 8.68
N ARG A 49 12.76 10.44 8.01
CA ARG A 49 12.79 11.80 7.45
C ARG A 49 12.34 11.86 5.99
N LEU A 50 11.87 10.77 5.41
CA LEU A 50 11.36 10.81 4.04
C LEU A 50 9.88 11.20 4.02
N PHE A 51 9.09 10.57 4.89
CA PHE A 51 7.64 10.72 4.97
C PHE A 51 7.24 11.85 5.93
N HIS A 52 6.09 12.46 5.66
CA HIS A 52 5.50 13.44 6.57
C HIS A 52 4.75 12.71 7.70
N PRO A 53 4.82 13.15 8.98
CA PRO A 53 4.13 12.47 10.08
C PRO A 53 2.61 12.32 9.86
N GLU A 54 1.98 13.30 9.19
CA GLU A 54 0.55 13.25 8.87
C GLU A 54 0.17 12.19 7.83
N GLN A 55 1.15 11.64 7.11
CA GLN A 55 0.94 10.54 6.18
C GLN A 55 0.89 9.19 6.89
N MET A 56 1.14 9.14 8.20
CA MET A 56 1.20 7.91 8.99
C MET A 56 0.04 7.86 9.98
N VAL A 57 -0.98 7.09 9.63
CA VAL A 57 -2.25 7.00 10.35
C VAL A 57 -2.33 5.64 11.04
N THR A 58 -2.34 5.65 12.38
CA THR A 58 -2.29 4.43 13.21
C THR A 58 -3.46 4.36 14.17
N GLY A 59 -4.15 3.23 14.18
CA GLY A 59 -5.16 2.92 15.19
C GLY A 59 -4.55 2.49 16.51
N LYS A 60 -5.41 2.07 17.44
CA LYS A 60 -5.00 1.52 18.75
C LYS A 60 -5.32 0.04 18.88
N GLU A 61 -6.12 -0.51 17.97
CA GLU A 61 -6.68 -1.84 18.08
C GLU A 61 -6.65 -2.52 16.72
N ASP A 62 -6.03 -3.71 16.66
CA ASP A 62 -5.91 -4.48 15.43
C ASP A 62 -7.24 -5.19 15.04
N ALA A 63 -7.39 -5.46 13.75
CA ALA A 63 -8.45 -6.31 13.20
C ALA A 63 -8.28 -7.81 13.58
N ALA A 64 -7.16 -8.22 14.18
CA ALA A 64 -6.90 -9.57 14.68
C ALA A 64 -7.16 -10.66 13.62
N ASN A 65 -6.63 -10.44 12.41
CA ASN A 65 -6.82 -11.32 11.25
C ASN A 65 -8.29 -11.61 10.89
N ASN A 66 -9.22 -10.71 11.25
CA ASN A 66 -10.63 -10.85 10.96
C ASN A 66 -11.12 -9.76 10.00
N TYR A 67 -11.49 -10.16 8.78
CA TYR A 67 -12.07 -9.27 7.77
C TYR A 67 -13.22 -8.40 8.31
N ALA A 68 -14.16 -9.00 9.05
CA ALA A 68 -15.34 -8.29 9.53
C ALA A 68 -14.98 -7.18 10.53
N ARG A 69 -13.91 -7.36 11.30
CA ARG A 69 -13.40 -6.31 12.18
C ARG A 69 -12.79 -5.14 11.40
N GLY A 70 -11.99 -5.47 10.39
CA GLY A 70 -11.38 -4.49 9.50
C GLY A 70 -12.40 -3.74 8.65
N HIS A 71 -13.52 -4.36 8.28
CA HIS A 71 -14.50 -3.75 7.38
C HIS A 71 -15.71 -3.10 8.11
N TYR A 72 -16.31 -3.79 9.07
CA TYR A 72 -17.60 -3.36 9.66
C TYR A 72 -17.49 -2.68 11.02
N THR A 73 -16.46 -3.00 11.83
CA THR A 73 -16.34 -2.48 13.20
C THR A 73 -15.20 -1.47 13.33
N ILE A 74 -13.98 -1.93 13.62
CA ILE A 74 -12.82 -1.07 13.90
C ILE A 74 -12.50 -0.19 12.69
N GLY A 75 -12.51 -0.76 11.48
CA GLY A 75 -12.22 0.02 10.29
C GLY A 75 -13.25 1.12 9.99
N LYS A 76 -14.51 0.93 10.39
CA LYS A 76 -15.55 1.94 10.19
C LYS A 76 -15.35 3.16 11.10
N GLU A 77 -14.81 2.97 12.29
CA GLU A 77 -14.43 4.09 13.16
C GLU A 77 -13.17 4.81 12.66
N PHE A 78 -12.35 4.12 11.87
CA PHE A 78 -11.04 4.60 11.45
C PHE A 78 -10.98 5.15 10.01
N ILE A 79 -12.03 4.95 9.21
CA ILE A 79 -12.04 5.32 7.79
C ILE A 79 -12.05 6.84 7.57
N ASP A 80 -12.80 7.60 8.37
CA ASP A 80 -12.96 9.04 8.16
C ASP A 80 -11.63 9.80 8.31
N PRO A 81 -10.79 9.57 9.35
CA PRO A 81 -9.46 10.17 9.45
C PRO A 81 -8.56 9.86 8.24
N VAL A 82 -8.66 8.65 7.69
CA VAL A 82 -7.86 8.21 6.54
C VAL A 82 -8.32 8.92 5.27
N LEU A 83 -9.63 9.01 5.04
CA LEU A 83 -10.19 9.73 3.89
C LEU A 83 -9.85 11.22 3.93
N ASP A 84 -9.84 11.84 5.10
CA ASP A 84 -9.42 13.24 5.23
C ASP A 84 -7.95 13.45 4.84
N LYS A 85 -7.05 12.51 5.19
CA LYS A 85 -5.65 12.55 4.74
C LYS A 85 -5.51 12.30 3.25
N VAL A 86 -6.29 11.36 2.69
CA VAL A 86 -6.35 11.15 1.23
C VAL A 86 -6.79 12.42 0.53
N ARG A 87 -7.85 13.07 1.02
CA ARG A 87 -8.37 14.33 0.46
C ARG A 87 -7.30 15.41 0.46
N HIS A 88 -6.61 15.60 1.58
CA HIS A 88 -5.54 16.60 1.68
C HIS A 88 -4.39 16.35 0.68
N LEU A 89 -3.98 15.09 0.50
CA LEU A 89 -2.96 14.78 -0.52
C LEU A 89 -3.49 14.93 -1.95
N ALA A 90 -4.75 14.58 -2.20
CA ALA A 90 -5.39 14.72 -3.50
C ALA A 90 -5.51 16.20 -3.92
N GLU A 91 -5.89 17.10 -3.01
CA GLU A 91 -5.97 18.54 -3.24
C GLU A 91 -4.59 19.16 -3.54
N ASN A 92 -3.54 18.62 -2.93
CA ASN A 92 -2.15 19.01 -3.19
C ASN A 92 -1.59 18.46 -4.54
N CYS A 93 -2.41 17.77 -5.34
CA CYS A 93 -2.03 17.28 -6.67
C CYS A 93 -2.67 18.15 -7.75
N GLY A 94 -1.86 18.68 -8.68
CA GLY A 94 -2.38 19.46 -9.81
C GLY A 94 -3.29 18.66 -10.74
N SER A 95 -3.02 17.35 -10.91
CA SER A 95 -3.91 16.41 -11.59
C SER A 95 -3.71 15.01 -11.05
N LEU A 96 -4.64 14.56 -10.19
CA LEU A 96 -4.64 13.19 -9.68
C LEU A 96 -5.08 12.22 -10.77
N GLN A 97 -4.24 11.23 -11.11
CA GLN A 97 -4.61 10.18 -12.07
C GLN A 97 -5.36 9.03 -11.40
N GLY A 98 -4.87 8.60 -10.24
CA GLY A 98 -5.37 7.42 -9.56
C GLY A 98 -4.59 7.08 -8.29
N PHE A 99 -4.97 5.97 -7.69
CA PHE A 99 -4.41 5.42 -6.46
C PHE A 99 -3.76 4.06 -6.75
N LEU A 100 -2.53 3.85 -6.28
CA LEU A 100 -1.96 2.52 -6.08
C LEU A 100 -2.23 2.12 -4.65
N ILE A 101 -2.78 0.94 -4.44
CA ILE A 101 -3.18 0.45 -3.13
C ILE A 101 -2.44 -0.85 -2.87
N PHE A 102 -1.53 -0.81 -1.90
CA PHE A 102 -0.76 -1.97 -1.48
C PHE A 102 -1.46 -2.57 -0.28
N HIS A 103 -1.75 -3.87 -0.30
CA HIS A 103 -2.40 -4.56 0.82
C HIS A 103 -2.19 -6.08 0.74
N SER A 104 -2.61 -6.80 1.77
CA SER A 104 -2.66 -8.27 1.76
C SER A 104 -4.06 -8.80 1.81
N PHE A 105 -4.28 -9.94 1.14
CA PHE A 105 -5.53 -10.69 1.27
C PHE A 105 -5.64 -11.45 2.61
N GLY A 106 -4.53 -11.82 3.22
CA GLY A 106 -4.52 -12.64 4.43
C GLY A 106 -4.89 -11.90 5.73
N GLY A 107 -4.39 -10.69 5.92
CA GLY A 107 -4.58 -9.92 7.16
C GLY A 107 -5.97 -9.30 7.30
N GLY A 108 -6.42 -9.06 8.53
CA GLY A 108 -7.75 -8.46 8.80
C GLY A 108 -7.85 -7.00 8.36
N THR A 109 -6.80 -6.20 8.62
CA THR A 109 -6.68 -4.82 8.16
C THR A 109 -6.50 -4.77 6.64
N GLY A 110 -5.51 -5.51 6.12
CA GLY A 110 -5.20 -5.53 4.70
C GLY A 110 -6.36 -6.01 3.81
N SER A 111 -7.22 -6.90 4.29
CA SER A 111 -8.40 -7.36 3.55
C SER A 111 -9.61 -6.48 3.84
N GLY A 112 -10.04 -6.38 5.10
CA GLY A 112 -11.28 -5.73 5.51
C GLY A 112 -11.25 -4.21 5.33
N PHE A 113 -10.22 -3.55 5.88
CA PHE A 113 -10.10 -2.10 5.84
C PHE A 113 -9.86 -1.60 4.41
N THR A 114 -9.02 -2.32 3.63
CA THR A 114 -8.81 -1.98 2.22
C THR A 114 -10.10 -2.07 1.42
N SER A 115 -10.92 -3.10 1.65
CA SER A 115 -12.21 -3.25 0.96
C SER A 115 -13.15 -2.07 1.27
N LEU A 116 -13.22 -1.65 2.54
CA LEU A 116 -13.96 -0.46 2.94
C LEU A 116 -13.41 0.83 2.31
N LEU A 117 -12.08 0.97 2.26
CA LEU A 117 -11.42 2.11 1.65
C LEU A 117 -11.74 2.19 0.14
N MET A 118 -11.70 1.07 -0.56
CA MET A 118 -11.99 0.98 -2.00
C MET A 118 -13.44 1.40 -2.34
N GLU A 119 -14.41 0.98 -1.52
CA GLU A 119 -15.81 1.43 -1.65
C GLU A 119 -15.89 2.96 -1.55
N ARG A 120 -15.27 3.54 -0.52
CA ARG A 120 -15.30 4.99 -0.27
C ARG A 120 -14.56 5.78 -1.33
N LEU A 121 -13.40 5.31 -1.77
CA LEU A 121 -12.65 5.93 -2.87
C LEU A 121 -13.43 5.86 -4.19
N SER A 122 -14.24 4.83 -4.42
CA SER A 122 -15.09 4.74 -5.61
C SER A 122 -16.24 5.73 -5.58
N ILE A 123 -16.77 6.06 -4.39
CA ILE A 123 -17.79 7.10 -4.21
C ILE A 123 -17.18 8.49 -4.43
N ASP A 124 -16.07 8.80 -3.75
CA ASP A 124 -15.48 10.15 -3.76
C ASP A 124 -14.69 10.44 -5.04
N TYR A 125 -14.04 9.42 -5.60
CA TYR A 125 -13.11 9.51 -6.73
C TYR A 125 -13.44 8.52 -7.85
N GLY A 126 -14.73 8.32 -8.18
CA GLY A 126 -15.18 7.31 -9.14
C GLY A 126 -14.56 7.39 -10.55
N LYS A 127 -14.09 8.56 -10.99
CA LYS A 127 -13.41 8.73 -12.29
C LYS A 127 -11.90 8.45 -12.25
N LYS A 128 -11.33 8.17 -11.08
CA LYS A 128 -9.89 7.97 -10.89
C LYS A 128 -9.57 6.49 -10.87
N SER A 129 -8.46 6.12 -11.51
CA SER A 129 -8.03 4.72 -11.58
C SER A 129 -7.57 4.21 -10.22
N LYS A 130 -7.88 2.97 -9.88
CA LYS A 130 -7.49 2.30 -8.64
C LYS A 130 -6.79 1.00 -9.02
N LEU A 131 -5.49 0.96 -8.79
CA LEU A 131 -4.65 -0.21 -9.06
C LEU A 131 -4.27 -0.84 -7.72
N GLN A 132 -4.49 -2.14 -7.58
CA GLN A 132 -4.15 -2.88 -6.37
C GLN A 132 -2.89 -3.70 -6.55
N PHE A 133 -2.04 -3.71 -5.54
CA PHE A 133 -0.94 -4.64 -5.36
C PHE A 133 -1.28 -5.50 -4.16
N SER A 134 -1.80 -6.69 -4.45
CA SER A 134 -2.42 -7.56 -3.45
C SER A 134 -1.51 -8.75 -3.19
N ILE A 135 -0.99 -8.85 -1.98
CA ILE A 135 -0.18 -10.00 -1.55
C ILE A 135 -1.12 -11.17 -1.28
N TYR A 136 -0.94 -12.25 -2.04
CA TYR A 136 -1.69 -13.48 -1.89
C TYR A 136 -1.06 -14.34 -0.78
N PRO A 137 -1.88 -14.88 0.14
CA PRO A 137 -1.37 -15.70 1.23
C PRO A 137 -0.77 -17.00 0.70
N ALA A 138 0.29 -17.47 1.37
CA ALA A 138 0.94 -18.74 1.07
C ALA A 138 1.10 -19.54 2.38
N PRO A 139 0.73 -20.84 2.41
CA PRO A 139 0.75 -21.64 3.63
C PRO A 139 2.10 -21.67 4.37
N GLN A 140 3.21 -21.53 3.63
CA GLN A 140 4.57 -21.59 4.17
C GLN A 140 4.96 -20.33 4.97
N VAL A 141 4.31 -19.20 4.72
CA VAL A 141 4.54 -17.90 5.39
C VAL A 141 3.28 -17.37 6.08
N SER A 142 2.18 -18.13 6.05
CA SER A 142 0.90 -17.78 6.63
C SER A 142 0.98 -17.75 8.16
N THR A 143 0.38 -16.73 8.77
CA THR A 143 0.28 -16.62 10.23
C THR A 143 -1.15 -16.83 10.74
N ALA A 144 -2.13 -16.91 9.84
CA ALA A 144 -3.53 -17.12 10.20
C ALA A 144 -4.22 -18.20 9.37
N VAL A 145 -4.90 -19.13 10.06
CA VAL A 145 -5.72 -20.18 9.43
C VAL A 145 -6.94 -19.63 8.70
N VAL A 146 -7.31 -18.37 8.95
CA VAL A 146 -8.49 -17.70 8.38
C VAL A 146 -8.18 -16.88 7.12
N GLU A 147 -6.94 -16.87 6.65
CA GLU A 147 -6.53 -16.13 5.45
C GLU A 147 -7.37 -16.46 4.20
N PRO A 148 -7.78 -17.73 3.93
CA PRO A 148 -8.65 -18.02 2.79
C PRO A 148 -10.01 -17.31 2.88
N TYR A 149 -10.59 -17.19 4.09
CA TYR A 149 -11.85 -16.46 4.27
C TYR A 149 -11.68 -14.97 3.97
N ASN A 150 -10.64 -14.36 4.53
CA ASN A 150 -10.33 -12.94 4.31
C ASN A 150 -10.07 -12.64 2.83
N SER A 151 -9.37 -13.55 2.13
CA SER A 151 -9.03 -13.42 0.71
C SER A 151 -10.27 -13.42 -0.17
N VAL A 152 -11.19 -14.37 0.05
CA VAL A 152 -12.44 -14.48 -0.73
C VAL A 152 -13.34 -13.27 -0.50
N LEU A 153 -13.51 -12.86 0.76
CA LEU A 153 -14.35 -11.71 1.11
C LEU A 153 -13.80 -10.41 0.52
N SER A 154 -12.50 -10.17 0.65
CA SER A 154 -11.87 -8.98 0.10
C SER A 154 -11.89 -8.96 -1.43
N THR A 155 -11.65 -10.09 -2.08
CA THR A 155 -11.74 -10.19 -3.54
C THR A 155 -13.16 -9.87 -4.02
N HIS A 156 -14.19 -10.39 -3.34
CA HIS A 156 -15.58 -10.16 -3.72
C HIS A 156 -15.95 -8.67 -3.71
N ILE A 157 -15.62 -7.95 -2.63
CA ILE A 157 -15.95 -6.53 -2.49
C ILE A 157 -15.08 -5.65 -3.38
N THR A 158 -13.78 -5.94 -3.46
CA THR A 158 -12.86 -5.08 -4.23
C THR A 158 -12.95 -5.27 -5.74
N LEU A 159 -13.60 -6.33 -6.22
CA LEU A 159 -13.76 -6.62 -7.66
C LEU A 159 -14.46 -5.46 -8.40
N ASP A 160 -15.53 -4.93 -7.85
CA ASP A 160 -16.33 -3.86 -8.48
C ASP A 160 -15.69 -2.46 -8.35
N HIS A 161 -14.65 -2.36 -7.53
CA HIS A 161 -13.97 -1.11 -7.21
C HIS A 161 -12.55 -1.04 -7.78
N SER A 162 -11.96 -2.16 -8.21
CA SER A 162 -10.62 -2.20 -8.79
C SER A 162 -10.65 -2.04 -10.30
N ASP A 163 -9.78 -1.21 -10.85
CA ASP A 163 -9.56 -1.18 -12.30
C ASP A 163 -8.53 -2.24 -12.74
N CYS A 164 -7.54 -2.53 -11.88
CA CYS A 164 -6.52 -3.53 -12.11
C CYS A 164 -5.99 -4.05 -10.78
N ALA A 165 -5.82 -5.37 -10.65
CA ALA A 165 -5.21 -5.99 -9.48
C ALA A 165 -4.00 -6.81 -9.90
N LEU A 166 -2.83 -6.44 -9.39
CA LEU A 166 -1.58 -7.17 -9.51
C LEU A 166 -1.44 -8.06 -8.28
N ILE A 167 -1.61 -9.36 -8.50
CA ILE A 167 -1.54 -10.36 -7.43
C ILE A 167 -0.08 -10.80 -7.29
N MET A 168 0.44 -10.67 -6.08
CA MET A 168 1.80 -11.07 -5.72
C MET A 168 1.72 -12.31 -4.84
N ASP A 169 2.04 -13.47 -5.41
CA ASP A 169 2.01 -14.74 -4.70
C ASP A 169 3.27 -14.94 -3.87
N ASN A 170 3.09 -14.96 -2.55
CA ASN A 170 4.18 -15.18 -1.60
C ASN A 170 4.88 -16.52 -1.81
N GLU A 171 4.18 -17.58 -2.24
CA GLU A 171 4.79 -18.90 -2.50
C GLU A 171 5.72 -18.82 -3.70
N ALA A 172 5.26 -18.21 -4.79
CA ALA A 172 6.06 -18.01 -5.99
C ALA A 172 7.30 -17.14 -5.72
N ILE A 173 7.13 -16.03 -4.97
CA ILE A 173 8.24 -15.13 -4.60
C ILE A 173 9.23 -15.85 -3.69
N TYR A 174 8.74 -16.65 -2.73
CA TYR A 174 9.59 -17.44 -1.84
C TYR A 174 10.41 -18.47 -2.62
N GLU A 175 9.79 -19.18 -3.55
CA GLU A 175 10.47 -20.16 -4.42
C GLU A 175 11.52 -19.49 -5.31
N ILE A 176 11.26 -18.29 -5.83
CA ILE A 176 12.26 -17.51 -6.60
C ILE A 176 13.44 -17.12 -5.70
N CYS A 177 13.20 -16.62 -4.49
CA CYS A 177 14.27 -16.29 -3.56
C CYS A 177 15.13 -17.51 -3.21
N LYS A 178 14.49 -18.67 -3.04
CA LYS A 178 15.20 -19.91 -2.69
C LYS A 178 15.98 -20.49 -3.86
N LYS A 179 15.37 -20.57 -5.06
CA LYS A 179 15.97 -21.22 -6.24
C LYS A 179 16.94 -20.32 -7.00
N ASN A 180 16.62 -19.04 -7.13
CA ASN A 180 17.37 -18.13 -8.01
C ASN A 180 18.33 -17.23 -7.25
N LEU A 181 18.03 -16.90 -5.99
CA LEU A 181 18.87 -16.01 -5.16
C LEU A 181 19.66 -16.78 -4.08
N ASP A 182 19.56 -18.11 -4.05
CA ASP A 182 20.26 -19.02 -3.13
C ASP A 182 20.08 -18.65 -1.65
N VAL A 183 18.88 -18.16 -1.30
CA VAL A 183 18.52 -17.83 0.08
C VAL A 183 17.83 -19.04 0.70
N GLU A 184 18.51 -19.77 1.58
CA GLU A 184 17.98 -21.00 2.22
C GLU A 184 16.66 -20.78 2.97
N ARG A 185 16.56 -19.65 3.69
CA ARG A 185 15.37 -19.25 4.46
C ARG A 185 15.02 -17.79 4.17
N PRO A 186 14.27 -17.51 3.09
CA PRO A 186 13.82 -16.17 2.75
C PRO A 186 13.03 -15.54 3.91
N SER A 187 13.46 -14.36 4.35
CA SER A 187 12.73 -13.52 5.32
C SER A 187 11.81 -12.54 4.60
N TYR A 188 10.85 -11.92 5.30
CA TYR A 188 10.01 -10.85 4.72
C TYR A 188 10.82 -9.71 4.10
N ASN A 189 12.00 -9.38 4.64
CA ASN A 189 12.87 -8.37 4.04
C ASN A 189 13.35 -8.81 2.64
N SER A 190 13.66 -10.09 2.47
CA SER A 190 14.10 -10.67 1.20
C SER A 190 12.97 -10.65 0.16
N LEU A 191 11.77 -11.08 0.58
CA LEU A 191 10.56 -11.05 -0.26
C LEU A 191 10.20 -9.63 -0.66
N ASN A 192 10.15 -8.69 0.30
CA ASN A 192 9.79 -7.29 0.06
C ASN A 192 10.79 -6.58 -0.85
N ARG A 193 12.09 -6.93 -0.78
CA ARG A 193 13.10 -6.41 -1.73
C ARG A 193 12.82 -6.88 -3.15
N LEU A 194 12.47 -8.14 -3.34
CA LEU A 194 12.13 -8.66 -4.67
C LEU A 194 10.85 -8.02 -5.21
N ILE A 195 9.82 -7.91 -4.36
CA ILE A 195 8.57 -7.20 -4.69
C ILE A 195 8.85 -5.74 -5.08
N SER A 196 9.73 -5.06 -4.33
CA SER A 196 10.06 -3.66 -4.61
C SER A 196 10.80 -3.45 -5.95
N GLN A 197 11.42 -4.50 -6.49
CA GLN A 197 12.09 -4.46 -7.79
C GLN A 197 11.13 -4.70 -8.96
N CYS A 198 9.94 -5.24 -8.70
CA CYS A 198 8.86 -5.35 -9.67
C CYS A 198 8.22 -3.96 -9.88
N ASP A 199 8.95 -3.05 -10.51
CA ASP A 199 8.50 -1.68 -10.78
C ASP A 199 7.68 -1.63 -12.09
N PRO A 200 6.42 -1.15 -12.08
CA PRO A 200 5.67 -0.80 -13.29
C PRO A 200 6.19 0.54 -13.83
N GLY A 201 7.38 0.49 -14.45
CA GLY A 201 8.23 1.63 -14.79
C GLY A 201 7.72 2.63 -15.84
N ASN A 202 6.40 2.85 -16.00
CA ASN A 202 5.85 3.88 -16.90
C ASN A 202 4.56 4.56 -16.41
N GLY A 203 4.17 4.38 -15.15
CA GLY A 203 2.90 4.88 -14.62
C GLY A 203 3.01 6.14 -13.76
N LYS A 204 2.25 7.18 -14.07
CA LYS A 204 2.14 8.40 -13.25
C LYS A 204 1.10 8.22 -12.10
N TYR A 205 1.39 7.39 -11.09
CA TYR A 205 0.42 7.07 -10.03
C TYR A 205 0.77 7.63 -8.63
N MET A 206 -0.23 7.83 -7.76
CA MET A 206 -0.05 8.12 -6.32
C MET A 206 0.02 6.80 -5.55
N ALA A 207 1.01 6.60 -4.67
CA ALA A 207 1.18 5.35 -3.93
C ALA A 207 0.53 5.41 -2.53
N VAL A 208 -0.69 4.91 -2.37
CA VAL A 208 -1.31 4.68 -1.05
C VAL A 208 -0.76 3.36 -0.50
N CYS A 209 0.25 3.44 0.37
CA CYS A 209 0.95 2.29 0.90
C CYS A 209 0.29 1.83 2.21
N LEU A 210 -0.71 0.94 2.17
CA LEU A 210 -1.20 0.30 3.40
C LEU A 210 -0.18 -0.78 3.77
N LEU A 211 0.44 -0.63 4.93
CA LEU A 211 1.53 -1.50 5.34
C LEU A 211 1.03 -2.71 6.12
N TYR A 212 1.79 -3.77 5.93
CA TYR A 212 1.43 -5.17 6.08
C TYR A 212 1.80 -5.70 7.46
N ARG A 213 0.84 -6.39 8.10
CA ARG A 213 1.13 -7.42 9.10
C ARG A 213 0.34 -8.68 8.77
N GLY A 214 1.08 -9.74 8.48
CA GLY A 214 0.66 -11.11 8.24
C GLY A 214 1.89 -11.98 8.42
#